data_AF-A0A8T6VFS3-F1
#
_entry.id   AF-A0A8T6VFS3-F1
#
_cell.length_a   1.000
_cell.length_b   1.000
_cell.length_c   1.000
_cell.angle_alpha   90.00
_cell.angle_beta   90.00
_cell.angle_gamma   90.00
#
_symmetry.space_group_name_H-M   'P 1'
#
loop_
_entity.id
_entity.type
_entity.pdbx_description
1 polymer ?
#
loop_
_entity_poly.entity_id
_entity_poly.type
_entity_poly.pdbx_seq_one_letter_code
_entity_poly.pdbx_strand_id
1 'polypeptide(L)'
;MSGDDLPFKAKVVGLILAKDAEKALELLSQHHGVVKPNLKVGMPKRYSRKAACYVAEKRTIHVWSREVLHSPQVILHEFYHHLRYSLDGQRGVEKYAERFAESYFQAYKMIIAEQLSVKNENGWPIGRSTTQSRNK
;
A
#
# COMPACT_ATOMS: atom_id res chain seq x y z
N MET A 1 -19.33 -1.64 2.66
CA MET A 1 -17.92 -2.08 2.76
C MET A 1 -17.83 -2.90 4.04
N SER A 2 -17.80 -4.23 3.92
CA SER A 2 -17.83 -5.17 5.05
C SER A 2 -16.48 -5.22 5.76
N GLY A 3 -16.48 -5.61 7.04
CA GLY A 3 -15.30 -5.63 7.92
C GLY A 3 -14.17 -6.60 7.53
N ASP A 4 -14.36 -7.42 6.49
CA ASP A 4 -13.37 -8.39 5.99
C ASP A 4 -12.20 -7.73 5.21
N ASP A 5 -12.24 -6.41 5.02
CA ASP A 5 -11.27 -5.64 4.23
C ASP A 5 -9.96 -5.33 4.99
N LEU A 6 -9.98 -5.25 6.33
CA LEU A 6 -8.81 -4.83 7.11
C LEU A 6 -7.64 -5.86 7.08
N PRO A 7 -7.86 -7.17 7.32
CA PRO A 7 -6.79 -8.17 7.26
C PRO A 7 -6.19 -8.30 5.86
N PHE A 8 -7.04 -8.23 4.84
CA PHE A 8 -6.61 -8.25 3.45
C PHE A 8 -5.69 -7.07 3.13
N LYS A 9 -6.14 -5.85 3.44
CA LYS A 9 -5.36 -4.62 3.23
C LYS A 9 -4.01 -4.65 3.95
N ALA A 10 -4.00 -5.04 5.22
CA ALA A 10 -2.77 -5.18 5.99
C ALA A 10 -1.83 -6.21 5.38
N LYS A 11 -2.34 -7.36 4.94
CA LYS A 11 -1.56 -8.41 4.27
C LYS A 11 -0.89 -7.89 2.99
N VAL A 12 -1.61 -7.13 2.18
CA VAL A 12 -1.06 -6.53 0.94
C VAL A 12 0.09 -5.58 1.28
N VAL A 13 -0.07 -4.70 2.28
CA VAL A 13 1.02 -3.81 2.73
C VAL A 13 2.21 -4.62 3.24
N GLY A 14 1.98 -5.64 4.05
CA GLY A 14 3.01 -6.53 4.58
C GLY A 14 3.84 -7.21 3.48
N LEU A 15 3.20 -7.69 2.41
CA LEU A 15 3.88 -8.27 1.25
C LEU A 15 4.80 -7.26 0.54
N ILE A 16 4.32 -6.03 0.32
CA ILE A 16 5.13 -4.99 -0.32
C ILE A 16 6.35 -4.65 0.54
N LEU A 17 6.17 -4.51 1.86
CA LEU A 17 7.26 -4.27 2.81
C LEU A 17 8.25 -5.44 2.88
N ALA A 18 7.75 -6.67 2.74
CA ALA A 18 8.56 -7.90 2.68
C ALA A 18 9.24 -8.12 1.32
N LYS A 19 9.20 -7.13 0.42
CA LYS A 19 9.80 -7.14 -0.93
C LYS A 19 9.13 -8.11 -1.91
N ASP A 20 7.88 -8.48 -1.66
CA ASP A 20 7.07 -9.33 -2.54
C ASP A 20 5.91 -8.54 -3.18
N ALA A 21 6.28 -7.48 -3.90
CA ALA A 21 5.32 -6.63 -4.60
C ALA A 21 4.56 -7.37 -5.71
N GLU A 22 5.19 -8.37 -6.33
CA GLU A 22 4.56 -9.21 -7.36
C GLU A 22 3.39 -10.02 -6.80
N LYS A 23 3.54 -10.60 -5.61
CA LYS A 23 2.44 -11.30 -4.93
C LYS A 23 1.37 -10.35 -4.43
N ALA A 24 1.76 -9.17 -3.94
CA ALA A 24 0.82 -8.14 -3.53
C ALA A 24 -0.09 -7.71 -4.69
N LEU A 25 0.48 -7.47 -5.87
CA LEU A 25 -0.26 -7.14 -7.09
C LEU A 25 -1.16 -8.29 -7.55
N GLU A 26 -0.71 -9.54 -7.44
CA GLU A 26 -1.56 -10.70 -7.72
C GLU A 26 -2.80 -10.74 -6.82
N LEU A 27 -2.63 -10.60 -5.51
CA LEU A 27 -3.74 -10.60 -4.54
C LEU A 27 -4.70 -9.44 -4.78
N LEU A 28 -4.18 -8.23 -5.02
CA LEU A 28 -4.97 -7.06 -5.35
C LEU A 28 -5.82 -7.29 -6.61
N SER A 29 -5.21 -7.87 -7.64
CA SER A 29 -5.88 -8.10 -8.92
C SER A 29 -6.98 -9.15 -8.80
N GLN A 30 -6.72 -10.23 -8.07
CA GLN A 30 -7.72 -11.25 -7.76
C GLN A 30 -8.88 -10.68 -6.95
N HIS A 31 -8.58 -9.91 -5.90
CA HIS A 31 -9.60 -9.31 -5.04
C HIS A 31 -10.51 -8.32 -5.79
N HIS A 32 -9.95 -7.55 -6.72
CA HIS A 32 -10.70 -6.57 -7.51
C HIS A 32 -11.23 -7.09 -8.85
N GLY A 33 -10.96 -8.36 -9.20
CA GLY A 33 -11.41 -8.96 -10.45
C GLY A 33 -10.79 -8.33 -11.71
N VAL A 34 -9.56 -7.81 -11.63
CA VAL A 34 -8.84 -7.21 -12.76
C VAL A 34 -7.63 -8.04 -13.16
N VAL A 35 -7.16 -7.87 -14.40
CA VAL A 35 -5.94 -8.55 -14.84
C VAL A 35 -4.73 -7.89 -14.20
N LYS A 36 -3.86 -8.69 -13.59
CA LYS A 36 -2.65 -8.21 -12.94
C LYS A 36 -1.80 -7.29 -13.84
N PRO A 37 -1.35 -6.12 -13.35
CA PRO A 37 -0.41 -5.30 -14.08
C PRO A 37 1.00 -5.87 -14.00
N ASN A 38 1.77 -5.66 -15.06
CA ASN A 38 3.21 -5.93 -15.07
C ASN A 38 3.92 -4.96 -14.12
N LEU A 39 5.04 -5.38 -13.55
CA LEU A 39 5.88 -4.54 -12.70
C LEU A 39 7.29 -4.45 -13.31
N LYS A 40 7.80 -3.23 -13.49
CA LYS A 40 9.10 -3.01 -14.16
C LYS A 40 9.91 -1.91 -13.51
N VAL A 41 11.20 -2.18 -13.28
CA VAL A 41 12.19 -1.16 -12.91
C VAL A 41 12.67 -0.41 -14.16
N GLY A 42 12.73 0.91 -14.06
CA GLY A 42 13.10 1.83 -15.12
C GLY A 42 11.92 2.66 -15.62
N MET A 43 12.08 3.97 -15.64
CA MET A 43 11.03 4.90 -16.05
C MET A 43 11.03 5.14 -17.58
N PRO A 44 9.84 5.28 -18.21
CA PRO A 44 9.77 5.81 -19.55
C PRO A 44 10.30 7.26 -19.59
N LYS A 45 10.89 7.67 -20.72
CA LYS A 45 11.56 8.98 -20.90
C LYS A 45 10.71 10.18 -20.44
N ARG A 46 9.38 10.10 -20.59
CA ARG A 46 8.42 11.16 -20.22
C ARG A 46 8.16 11.28 -18.71
N TYR A 47 8.48 10.27 -17.91
CA TYR A 47 8.10 10.18 -16.49
C TYR A 47 9.30 10.15 -15.52
N SER A 48 10.49 10.53 -15.99
CA SER A 48 11.74 10.42 -15.22
C SER A 48 11.80 11.23 -13.91
N ARG A 49 10.85 12.12 -13.64
CA ARG A 49 10.81 12.91 -12.39
C ARG A 49 9.92 12.29 -11.30
N LYS A 50 9.20 11.20 -11.59
CA LYS A 50 8.32 10.52 -10.63
C LYS A 50 8.99 9.26 -10.07
N ALA A 51 8.60 8.89 -8.85
CA ALA A 51 9.03 7.63 -8.25
C ALA A 51 8.47 6.40 -9.00
N ALA A 52 7.24 6.51 -9.51
CA ALA A 52 6.59 5.50 -10.32
C ALA A 52 5.58 6.10 -11.30
N CYS A 53 5.13 5.29 -12.27
CA CYS A 53 3.95 5.58 -13.07
C CYS A 53 3.31 4.31 -13.64
N TYR A 54 1.98 4.27 -13.66
CA TYR A 54 1.23 3.31 -14.44
C TYR A 54 1.10 3.74 -15.90
N VAL A 55 1.41 2.81 -16.82
CA VAL A 55 1.26 2.96 -18.26
C VAL A 55 0.17 2.01 -18.74
N ALA A 56 -1.00 2.56 -19.08
CA ALA A 56 -2.19 1.81 -19.45
C ALA A 56 -2.01 0.93 -20.69
N GLU A 57 -1.38 1.46 -21.74
CA GLU A 57 -1.13 0.76 -23.01
C GLU A 57 -0.41 -0.58 -22.82
N LYS A 58 0.53 -0.62 -21.87
CA LYS A 58 1.33 -1.83 -21.57
C LYS A 58 0.83 -2.59 -20.34
N ARG A 59 -0.18 -2.03 -19.65
CA ARG A 59 -0.64 -2.48 -18.33
C ARG A 59 0.55 -2.67 -17.38
N THR A 60 1.42 -1.68 -17.29
CA THR A 60 2.69 -1.78 -16.55
C THR A 60 2.83 -0.67 -15.53
N ILE A 61 3.14 -1.05 -14.28
CA ILE A 61 3.65 -0.15 -13.25
C ILE A 61 5.16 -0.07 -13.44
N HIS A 62 5.64 1.12 -13.81
CA HIS A 62 7.05 1.44 -13.86
C HIS A 62 7.48 2.09 -12.55
N VAL A 63 8.64 1.70 -12.03
CA VAL A 63 9.26 2.33 -10.86
C VAL A 63 10.66 2.84 -11.20
N TRP A 64 11.11 3.90 -10.53
CA TRP A 64 12.43 4.48 -10.73
C TRP A 64 13.57 3.53 -10.33
N SER A 65 13.41 2.84 -9.20
CA SER A 65 14.43 1.94 -8.66
C SER A 65 13.81 0.77 -7.90
N ARG A 66 14.65 -0.20 -7.50
CA ARG A 66 14.20 -1.39 -6.75
C ARG A 66 13.66 -1.03 -5.37
N GLU A 67 14.17 0.03 -4.76
CA GLU A 67 13.74 0.51 -3.45
C GLU A 67 12.27 0.95 -3.48
N VAL A 68 11.83 1.54 -4.59
CA VAL A 68 10.44 1.99 -4.77
C VAL A 68 9.46 0.81 -4.84
N LEU A 69 9.92 -0.38 -5.27
CA LEU A 69 9.09 -1.60 -5.25
C LEU A 69 8.60 -1.95 -3.85
N HIS A 70 9.30 -1.49 -2.82
CA HIS A 70 8.97 -1.79 -1.42
C HIS A 70 8.19 -0.67 -0.75
N SER A 71 7.75 0.36 -1.51
CA SER A 71 6.92 1.44 -0.98
C SER A 71 5.44 1.11 -1.18
N PRO A 72 4.69 0.75 -0.12
CA PRO A 72 3.27 0.43 -0.23
C PRO A 72 2.47 1.60 -0.79
N GLN A 73 2.77 2.83 -0.36
CA GLN A 73 2.07 4.02 -0.83
C GLN A 73 2.18 4.17 -2.34
N VAL A 74 3.39 4.03 -2.90
CA VAL A 74 3.62 4.20 -4.33
C VAL A 74 3.00 3.05 -5.13
N ILE A 75 3.22 1.80 -4.73
CA ILE A 75 2.68 0.64 -5.45
C ILE A 75 1.15 0.63 -5.44
N LEU A 76 0.52 0.93 -4.31
CA LEU A 76 -0.95 0.99 -4.20
C LEU A 76 -1.52 2.18 -4.99
N HIS A 77 -0.83 3.31 -5.02
CA HIS A 77 -1.22 4.47 -5.82
C HIS A 77 -1.24 4.13 -7.32
N GLU A 78 -0.18 3.51 -7.84
CA GLU A 78 -0.15 3.11 -9.25
C GLU A 78 -1.11 1.97 -9.57
N PHE A 79 -1.31 1.03 -8.63
CA PHE A 79 -2.33 0.00 -8.77
C PHE A 79 -3.74 0.58 -8.84
N TYR A 80 -4.04 1.65 -8.11
CA TYR A 80 -5.34 2.32 -8.22
C TYR A 80 -5.57 2.89 -9.63
N HIS A 81 -4.55 3.51 -10.24
CA HIS A 81 -4.67 3.98 -11.63
C HIS A 81 -4.92 2.82 -12.60
N HIS A 82 -4.27 1.67 -12.37
CA HIS A 82 -4.54 0.44 -13.10
C HIS A 82 -6.00 -0.04 -12.91
N LEU A 83 -6.49 -0.07 -11.68
CA LEU A 83 -7.84 -0.49 -11.34
C LEU A 83 -8.90 0.39 -12.04
N ARG A 84 -8.77 1.71 -11.96
CA ARG A 84 -9.71 2.66 -12.59
C ARG A 84 -9.73 2.54 -14.11
N TYR A 85 -8.55 2.37 -14.72
CA TYR A 85 -8.47 2.18 -16.16
C TYR A 85 -9.08 0.82 -16.58
N SER A 86 -8.87 -0.23 -15.78
CA SER A 86 -9.36 -1.58 -16.11
C SER A 86 -10.87 -1.71 -15.97
N LEU A 87 -11.49 -1.00 -15.03
CA LEU A 87 -12.93 -1.05 -14.81
C LEU A 87 -13.71 -0.12 -15.74
N ASP A 88 -13.28 1.14 -15.85
CA ASP A 88 -14.10 2.19 -16.47
C ASP A 88 -13.41 2.83 -17.68
N GLY A 89 -12.21 2.37 -18.07
CA GLY A 89 -11.39 3.01 -19.11
C GLY A 89 -10.87 4.41 -18.74
N GLN A 90 -11.15 4.86 -17.52
CA GLN A 90 -10.85 6.22 -17.07
C GLN A 90 -9.48 6.30 -16.41
N ARG A 91 -8.85 7.47 -16.54
CA ARG A 91 -7.68 7.80 -15.74
C ARG A 91 -8.09 7.98 -14.28
N GLY A 92 -7.36 7.36 -13.36
CA GLY A 92 -7.58 7.55 -11.93
C GLY A 92 -7.35 9.00 -11.51
N VAL A 93 -8.17 9.47 -10.55
CA VAL A 93 -7.99 10.78 -9.92
C VAL A 93 -6.93 10.66 -8.82
N GLU A 94 -5.90 11.51 -8.87
CA GLU A 94 -4.74 11.47 -7.96
C GLU A 94 -5.15 11.45 -6.47
N LYS A 95 -6.12 12.30 -6.08
CA LYS A 95 -6.65 12.35 -4.70
C LYS A 95 -7.28 11.02 -4.26
N TYR A 96 -7.89 10.27 -5.18
CA TYR A 96 -8.48 8.98 -4.85
C TYR A 96 -7.43 7.87 -4.81
N ALA A 97 -6.39 7.95 -5.64
CA ALA A 97 -5.25 7.05 -5.57
C ALA A 97 -4.51 7.18 -4.22
N GLU A 98 -4.32 8.40 -3.75
CA GLU A 98 -3.75 8.69 -2.43
C GLU A 98 -4.63 8.13 -1.31
N ARG A 99 -5.94 8.39 -1.32
CA ARG A 99 -6.88 7.85 -0.31
C ARG A 99 -6.95 6.32 -0.33
N PHE A 100 -6.86 5.71 -1.52
CA PHE A 100 -6.80 4.27 -1.68
C PHE A 100 -5.58 3.72 -0.95
N ALA A 101 -4.38 4.23 -1.26
CA ALA A 101 -3.14 3.82 -0.61
C ALA A 101 -3.16 4.05 0.91
N GLU A 102 -3.65 5.20 1.35
CA GLU A 102 -3.75 5.54 2.79
C GLU A 102 -4.65 4.54 3.53
N SER A 103 -5.77 4.14 2.94
CA SER A 103 -6.68 3.18 3.58
C SER A 103 -6.03 1.82 3.87
N TYR A 104 -5.13 1.37 2.99
CA TYR A 104 -4.37 0.14 3.19
C TYR A 104 -3.31 0.31 4.28
N PHE A 105 -2.62 1.44 4.27
CA PHE A 105 -1.58 1.73 5.26
C PHE A 105 -2.17 1.87 6.67
N GLN A 106 -3.37 2.46 6.80
CA GLN A 106 -4.08 2.54 8.07
C GLN A 106 -4.53 1.16 8.56
N ALA A 107 -5.05 0.30 7.67
CA ALA A 107 -5.38 -1.08 8.04
C ALA A 107 -4.16 -1.84 8.57
N TYR A 108 -2.99 -1.68 7.92
CA TYR A 108 -1.74 -2.26 8.38
C TYR A 108 -1.34 -1.76 9.78
N LYS A 109 -1.39 -0.44 10.02
CA LYS A 109 -1.09 0.14 11.34
C LYS A 109 -2.01 -0.40 12.43
N MET A 110 -3.31 -0.50 12.16
CA MET A 110 -4.28 -1.02 13.12
C MET A 110 -3.96 -2.46 13.52
N ILE A 111 -3.70 -3.35 12.55
CA ILE A 111 -3.39 -4.75 12.83
C ILE A 111 -2.06 -4.91 13.54
N ILE A 112 -1.02 -4.15 13.16
CA ILE A 112 0.27 -4.20 13.87
C ILE A 112 0.11 -3.69 15.31
N ALA A 113 -0.63 -2.61 15.53
CA ALA A 113 -0.89 -2.11 16.88
C ALA A 113 -1.62 -3.16 17.73
N GLU A 114 -2.66 -3.80 17.19
CA GLU A 114 -3.39 -4.88 17.85
C GLU A 114 -2.48 -6.07 18.18
N GLN A 115 -1.66 -6.54 17.23
CA GLN A 115 -0.71 -7.63 17.46
C GLN A 115 0.34 -7.30 18.52
N LEU A 116 0.79 -6.04 18.59
CA LEU A 116 1.71 -5.58 19.62
C LEU A 116 1.02 -5.46 20.99
N SER A 117 -0.27 -5.16 21.04
CA SER A 117 -1.07 -5.14 22.28
C SER A 117 -1.41 -6.54 22.82
N VAL A 118 -1.38 -7.59 21.99
CA VAL A 118 -1.70 -8.98 22.38
C VAL A 118 -0.48 -9.76 22.91
N LYS A 119 0.76 -9.34 22.60
CA LYS A 119 1.98 -10.04 23.01
C LYS A 119 2.45 -9.64 24.43
N ASN A 120 1.86 -10.22 25.47
CA ASN A 120 2.46 -10.27 26.80
C ASN A 120 2.15 -11.60 27.54
N GLU A 121 3.13 -12.50 27.54
CA GLU A 121 3.27 -13.59 28.54
C GLU A 121 4.62 -13.48 29.31
N ASN A 122 5.42 -12.45 29.01
CA ASN A 122 6.62 -11.99 29.73
C ASN A 122 6.78 -10.43 29.72
N GLY A 123 5.79 -9.63 29.31
CA GLY A 123 4.78 -9.12 30.25
C GLY A 123 4.73 -7.58 30.47
N TRP A 124 5.56 -6.73 29.83
CA TRP A 124 5.53 -5.27 30.07
C TRP A 124 5.39 -4.40 28.80
N PRO A 125 4.32 -3.59 28.67
CA PRO A 125 4.25 -2.49 27.70
C PRO A 125 4.80 -1.17 28.30
N ILE A 126 5.70 -0.50 27.59
CA ILE A 126 6.25 0.81 27.96
C ILE A 126 5.13 1.86 27.84
N GLY A 127 4.52 2.19 28.97
CA GLY A 127 3.55 3.29 29.03
C GLY A 127 4.23 4.59 28.60
N ARG A 128 3.55 5.39 27.75
CA ARG A 128 3.88 6.81 27.61
C ARG A 128 3.76 7.44 28.99
N SER A 129 4.87 7.70 29.64
CA SER A 129 4.93 8.55 30.82
C SER A 129 4.59 9.97 30.40
N THR A 130 3.31 10.33 30.51
CA THR A 130 2.88 11.73 30.50
C THR A 130 3.33 12.33 31.83
N THR A 131 4.52 12.93 31.85
CA THR A 131 4.99 13.72 32.98
C THR A 131 4.16 15.00 33.03
N GLN A 132 3.02 14.97 33.73
CA GLN A 132 2.37 16.21 34.16
C GLN A 132 3.09 16.69 35.41
N SER A 133 4.07 17.57 35.20
CA SER A 133 4.86 18.19 36.26
C SER A 133 4.00 19.16 37.07
N ARG A 134 3.84 18.83 38.35
CA ARG A 134 3.79 19.68 39.57
C ARG A 134 2.99 20.99 39.54
N ASN A 135 1.92 20.98 40.35
CA ASN A 135 1.53 22.10 41.19
C ASN A 135 2.60 22.37 42.28
N LYS A 136 3.06 23.60 42.39
CA LYS A 136 3.25 24.32 43.66
C LYS A 136 3.31 25.82 43.40
#